data_AF-A0A437MZT4-F1
#
_entry.id   AF-A0A437MZT4-F1
#
_cell.length_a   1.000
_cell.length_b   1.000
_cell.length_c   1.000
_cell.angle_alpha   90.00
_cell.angle_beta   90.00
_cell.angle_gamma   90.00
#
_symmetry.space_group_name_H-M   'P 1'
#
loop_
_entity.id
_entity.type
_entity.pdbx_description
1 polymer ?
#
loop_
_entity_poly.entity_id
_entity_poly.type
_entity_poly.pdbx_seq_one_letter_code
_entity_poly.pdbx_strand_id
1 'polypeptide(L)'
;MAPAGVPLLETLKKKKLNNVPFFLVVSHLSANLRKLALEAGVLDVFWQPLSARNVETRVNFLIDRWGNLKTNLTAKTPTIKKTPVGKRIFDVLFAGTILLLLSPLFLLIYIAIKLESRGPAFYYSLRVGTGYHVFKFYKFRSMYVNADQRIKDLQHLNQYSIDAQSKQTKSEEDNTNYLCAQCAPTGKCQFPVHADKVTWCEKQYIDSKKAGGESAFFKIKNDPRITKVGNFIRNTSIDELPQLWNVIKGDMSIVGNRPLPLYEAEKLTTDKYALRFAAPAGITGLWQVEKRGKGEMSEEERLMLDNYYAENHSIWNDARVILKTIPALLQKEKV
;
A
#
# COMPACT_ATOMS: atom_id res chain seq x y z
N MET A 1 10.64 12.84 -8.30
CA MET A 1 11.12 11.49 -7.95
C MET A 1 11.35 11.44 -6.46
N ALA A 2 10.41 10.81 -5.77
CA ALA A 2 10.34 10.85 -4.33
C ALA A 2 11.27 9.81 -3.67
N PRO A 3 11.64 10.00 -2.40
CA PRO A 3 12.64 9.18 -1.74
C PRO A 3 12.06 7.82 -1.36
N ALA A 4 12.36 6.84 -2.18
CA ALA A 4 11.64 5.61 -2.28
C ALA A 4 12.30 4.51 -1.43
N GLY A 5 11.79 4.31 -0.22
CA GLY A 5 12.40 3.43 0.80
C GLY A 5 13.04 4.19 1.97
N VAL A 6 13.29 5.49 1.82
CA VAL A 6 13.76 6.34 2.94
C VAL A 6 12.76 6.39 4.12
N PRO A 7 11.43 6.48 3.92
CA PRO A 7 10.47 6.37 5.01
C PRO A 7 10.52 5.03 5.76
N LEU A 8 10.89 3.94 5.07
CA LEU A 8 11.08 2.63 5.72
C LEU A 8 12.27 2.68 6.68
N LEU A 9 13.41 3.24 6.24
CA LEU A 9 14.59 3.42 7.08
C LEU A 9 14.28 4.24 8.36
N GLU A 10 13.48 5.31 8.24
CA GLU A 10 13.06 6.08 9.41
C GLU A 10 12.28 5.22 10.42
N THR A 11 11.44 4.33 9.91
CA THR A 11 10.59 3.45 10.72
C THR A 11 11.43 2.42 11.46
N LEU A 12 12.41 1.83 10.77
CA LEU A 12 13.36 0.89 11.36
C LEU A 12 14.14 1.56 12.50
N LYS A 13 14.60 2.80 12.29
CA LYS A 13 15.29 3.58 13.33
C LYS A 13 14.40 3.87 14.54
N LYS A 14 13.14 4.28 14.35
CA LYS A 14 12.18 4.46 15.45
C LYS A 14 11.94 3.16 16.24
N LYS A 15 11.98 2.00 15.57
CA LYS A 15 11.88 0.67 16.21
C LYS A 15 13.19 0.22 16.87
N LYS A 16 14.17 1.12 17.06
CA LYS A 16 15.50 0.83 17.64
C LYS A 16 16.34 -0.17 16.82
N LEU A 17 16.01 -0.36 15.54
CA LEU A 17 16.83 -1.14 14.60
C LEU A 17 17.90 -0.26 13.94
N ASN A 18 18.60 0.54 14.75
CA ASN A 18 19.56 1.55 14.28
C ASN A 18 20.83 0.93 13.69
N ASN A 19 21.06 -0.36 13.94
CA ASN A 19 22.27 -1.07 13.56
C ASN A 19 22.14 -1.83 12.23
N VAL A 20 20.98 -1.75 11.56
CA VAL A 20 20.79 -2.42 10.27
C VAL A 20 21.36 -1.53 9.16
N PRO A 21 22.39 -1.97 8.43
CA PRO A 21 22.89 -1.23 7.28
C PRO A 21 21.81 -1.14 6.21
N PHE A 22 21.60 0.07 5.67
CA PHE A 22 20.57 0.31 4.65
C PHE A 22 21.20 0.89 3.39
N PHE A 23 20.90 0.25 2.26
CA PHE A 23 21.37 0.63 0.93
C PHE A 23 20.20 1.05 0.07
N LEU A 24 20.39 2.09 -0.73
CA LEU A 24 19.40 2.52 -1.71
C LEU A 24 19.80 2.02 -3.09
N VAL A 25 18.88 1.38 -3.80
CA VAL A 25 19.11 0.93 -5.19
C VAL A 25 18.29 1.82 -6.11
N VAL A 26 18.93 2.62 -6.96
CA VAL A 26 18.26 3.64 -7.78
C VAL A 26 18.59 3.50 -9.26
N SER A 27 17.62 3.84 -10.12
CA SER A 27 17.87 4.04 -11.56
C SER A 27 18.34 5.47 -11.86
N HIS A 28 17.97 6.44 -11.01
CA HIS A 28 18.36 7.84 -11.13
C HIS A 28 18.55 8.47 -9.75
N LEU A 29 19.66 9.18 -9.54
CA LEU A 29 19.95 9.88 -8.28
C LEU A 29 19.87 11.40 -8.47
N SER A 30 18.80 12.01 -7.95
CA SER A 30 18.68 13.49 -7.92
C SER A 30 19.45 14.09 -6.73
N ALA A 31 19.83 15.37 -6.82
CA ALA A 31 20.50 16.07 -5.72
C ALA A 31 19.68 16.05 -4.41
N ASN A 32 18.36 16.24 -4.52
CA ASN A 32 17.45 16.16 -3.37
C ASN A 32 17.39 14.75 -2.77
N LEU A 33 17.33 13.71 -3.62
CA LEU A 33 17.32 12.32 -3.15
C LEU A 33 18.63 11.98 -2.44
N ARG A 34 19.78 12.40 -2.99
CA ARG A 34 21.09 12.20 -2.36
C ARG A 34 21.15 12.86 -0.99
N LYS A 35 20.67 14.10 -0.86
CA LYS A 35 20.61 14.82 0.42
C LYS A 35 19.73 14.09 1.44
N LEU A 36 18.51 13.71 1.03
CA LEU A 36 17.57 12.97 1.88
C LEU A 36 18.14 11.61 2.31
N ALA A 37 18.76 10.86 1.41
CA ALA A 37 19.36 9.57 1.71
C ALA A 37 20.50 9.69 2.73
N LEU A 38 21.39 10.67 2.57
CA LEU A 38 22.48 10.94 3.51
C LEU A 38 21.94 11.36 4.89
N GLU A 39 20.96 12.26 4.92
CA GLU A 39 20.26 12.65 6.15
C GLU A 39 19.65 11.42 6.84
N ALA A 40 19.03 10.53 6.05
CA ALA A 40 18.42 9.30 6.57
C ALA A 40 19.42 8.30 7.14
N GLY A 41 20.72 8.51 6.94
CA GLY A 41 21.76 7.55 7.26
C GLY A 41 21.67 6.30 6.38
N VAL A 42 21.30 6.47 5.11
CA VAL A 42 21.60 5.48 4.06
C VAL A 42 23.12 5.41 3.96
N LEU A 43 23.66 4.20 4.06
CA LEU A 43 25.11 4.00 4.03
C LEU A 43 25.67 4.13 2.64
N ASP A 44 24.93 3.60 1.66
CA ASP A 44 25.41 3.57 0.30
C ASP A 44 24.30 3.49 -0.74
N VAL A 45 24.63 3.88 -1.97
CA VAL A 45 23.69 3.92 -3.11
C VAL A 45 24.22 3.08 -4.26
N PHE A 46 23.42 2.13 -4.75
CA PHE A 46 23.72 1.33 -5.93
C PHE A 46 22.88 1.75 -7.13
N TRP A 47 23.51 1.82 -8.30
CA TRP A 47 22.82 2.13 -9.55
C TRP A 47 22.30 0.86 -10.20
N GLN A 48 21.14 0.95 -10.85
CA GLN A 48 20.66 -0.11 -11.74
C GLN A 48 21.23 0.08 -13.16
N PRO A 49 21.65 -1.00 -13.85
CA PRO A 49 21.66 -2.40 -13.40
C PRO A 49 22.77 -2.68 -12.37
N LEU A 50 22.49 -3.56 -11.41
CA LEU A 50 23.42 -3.92 -10.34
C LEU A 50 24.62 -4.70 -10.90
N SER A 51 25.83 -4.19 -10.68
CA SER A 51 27.06 -4.92 -10.95
C SER A 51 27.45 -5.75 -9.72
N ALA A 52 27.49 -7.07 -9.87
CA ALA A 52 27.85 -8.00 -8.79
C ALA A 52 29.19 -7.63 -8.13
N ARG A 53 30.20 -7.30 -8.94
CA ARG A 53 31.53 -6.90 -8.45
C ARG A 53 31.50 -5.62 -7.61
N ASN A 54 30.70 -4.63 -8.03
CA ASN A 54 30.58 -3.37 -7.29
C ASN A 54 29.83 -3.56 -5.97
N VAL A 55 28.80 -4.42 -5.96
CA VAL A 55 28.08 -4.81 -4.76
C VAL A 55 29.02 -5.52 -3.79
N GLU A 56 29.70 -6.57 -4.25
CA GLU A 56 30.65 -7.33 -3.44
C GLU A 56 31.74 -6.44 -2.82
N THR A 57 32.39 -5.60 -3.63
CA THR A 57 33.47 -4.71 -3.15
C THR A 57 32.98 -3.78 -2.03
N ARG A 58 31.81 -3.17 -2.21
CA ARG A 58 31.27 -2.18 -1.27
C ARG A 58 30.68 -2.83 -0.03
N VAL A 59 30.00 -3.97 -0.19
CA VAL A 59 29.48 -4.74 0.94
C VAL A 59 30.63 -5.28 1.81
N ASN A 60 31.68 -5.83 1.21
CA ASN A 60 32.85 -6.30 1.94
C ASN A 60 33.54 -5.16 2.67
N PHE A 61 33.75 -4.01 2.00
CA PHE A 61 34.29 -2.81 2.65
C PHE A 61 33.47 -2.40 3.89
N LEU A 62 32.14 -2.46 3.78
CA LEU A 62 31.26 -2.08 4.89
C LEU A 62 31.28 -3.10 6.02
N ILE A 63 31.34 -4.40 5.73
CA ILE A 63 31.50 -5.46 6.73
C ILE A 63 32.81 -5.23 7.52
N ASP A 64 33.90 -5.00 6.81
CA ASP A 64 35.23 -4.79 7.39
C ASP A 64 35.32 -3.51 8.22
N ARG A 65 34.58 -2.47 7.84
CA ARG A 65 34.65 -1.13 8.47
C ARG A 65 33.45 -0.78 9.34
N TRP A 66 32.50 -1.70 9.52
CA TRP A 66 31.20 -1.40 10.15
C TRP A 66 31.35 -0.80 11.56
N GLY A 67 32.24 -1.39 12.38
CA GLY A 67 32.49 -0.92 13.74
C GLY A 67 32.90 0.55 13.81
N ASN A 68 33.71 1.01 12.84
CA ASN A 68 34.23 2.37 12.79
C ASN A 68 33.25 3.37 12.15
N LEU A 69 32.39 2.89 11.24
CA LEU A 69 31.38 3.74 10.59
C LEU A 69 30.19 3.99 11.51
N LYS A 70 29.81 3.00 12.32
CA LYS A 70 28.67 3.06 13.23
C LYS A 70 28.75 4.19 14.26
N THR A 71 29.95 4.50 14.74
CA THR A 71 30.17 5.57 15.75
C THR A 71 29.95 6.98 15.20
N ASN A 72 30.06 7.17 13.88
CA ASN A 72 29.96 8.49 13.23
C ASN A 72 28.61 8.75 12.55
N LEU A 73 27.70 7.77 12.54
CA LEU A 73 26.39 7.87 11.90
C LEU A 73 25.34 8.49 12.84
N THR A 74 25.51 9.76 13.20
CA THR A 74 24.40 10.56 13.74
C THR A 74 23.46 10.97 12.61
N ALA A 75 22.59 10.05 12.20
CA ALA A 75 21.64 10.28 11.13
C ALA A 75 20.56 11.31 11.55
N LYS A 76 20.46 12.42 10.81
CA LYS A 76 19.30 13.30 10.86
C LYS A 76 18.19 12.69 10.00
N THR A 77 17.42 11.76 10.55
CA THR A 77 16.27 11.14 9.87
C THR A 77 15.44 12.18 9.08
N PRO A 78 15.29 12.08 7.74
CA PRO A 78 14.53 13.02 6.94
C PRO A 78 13.07 12.78 7.21
N THR A 79 12.59 13.55 8.17
CA THR A 79 11.30 13.35 8.81
C THR A 79 10.21 13.20 7.76
N ILE A 80 9.52 12.06 7.77
CA ILE A 80 8.15 11.97 7.26
C ILE A 80 7.44 13.24 7.72
N LYS A 81 6.95 14.03 6.76
CA LYS A 81 6.26 15.30 7.05
C LYS A 81 5.18 14.99 8.09
N LYS A 82 5.40 15.49 9.31
CA LYS A 82 4.40 15.35 10.37
C LYS A 82 3.14 16.06 9.91
N THR A 83 1.99 15.50 10.25
CA THR A 83 0.72 16.17 10.03
C THR A 83 0.78 17.55 10.71
N PRO A 84 0.48 18.64 9.97
CA PRO A 84 0.45 19.97 10.57
C PRO A 84 -0.51 20.02 11.75
N VAL A 85 -0.18 20.79 12.78
CA VAL A 85 -1.01 20.89 14.01
C VAL A 85 -2.43 21.34 13.68
N GLY A 86 -2.60 22.30 12.77
CA GLY A 86 -3.93 22.76 12.33
C GLY A 86 -4.76 21.66 11.68
N LYS A 87 -4.14 20.83 10.83
CA LYS A 87 -4.79 19.64 10.26
C LYS A 87 -5.18 18.65 11.35
N ARG A 88 -4.29 18.42 12.31
CA ARG A 88 -4.56 17.50 13.42
C ARG A 88 -5.73 17.95 14.29
N ILE A 89 -5.82 19.24 14.59
CA ILE A 89 -6.94 19.83 15.34
C ILE A 89 -8.25 19.63 14.56
N PHE A 90 -8.24 19.96 13.26
CA PHE A 90 -9.39 19.72 12.39
C PHE A 90 -9.83 18.26 12.40
N ASP A 91 -8.89 17.32 12.22
CA ASP A 91 -9.19 15.89 12.18
C ASP A 91 -9.86 15.40 13.47
N VAL A 92 -9.38 15.83 14.65
CA VAL A 92 -9.93 15.43 15.95
C VAL A 92 -11.30 16.04 16.19
N LEU A 93 -11.48 17.34 15.91
CA LEU A 93 -12.76 18.03 16.09
C LEU A 93 -13.83 17.46 15.14
N PHE A 94 -13.47 17.25 13.87
CA PHE A 94 -14.37 16.70 12.86
C PHE A 94 -14.77 15.25 13.22
N ALA A 95 -13.80 14.39 13.56
CA ALA A 95 -14.08 13.02 13.96
C ALA A 95 -14.90 12.94 15.26
N GLY A 96 -14.57 13.76 16.26
CA GLY A 96 -15.30 13.82 17.53
C GLY A 96 -16.76 14.27 17.35
N THR A 97 -16.98 15.29 16.53
CA THR A 97 -18.33 15.78 16.20
C THR A 97 -19.16 14.69 15.52
N ILE A 98 -18.60 14.01 14.52
CA ILE A 98 -19.31 12.93 13.82
C ILE A 98 -19.60 11.75 14.77
N LEU A 99 -18.65 11.36 15.61
CA LEU A 99 -18.87 10.28 16.57
C LEU A 99 -19.97 10.60 17.58
N LEU A 100 -20.04 11.84 18.04
CA LEU A 100 -21.09 12.29 18.95
C LEU A 100 -22.46 12.27 18.27
N LEU A 101 -22.56 12.85 17.06
CA LEU A 101 -23.81 12.90 16.29
C LEU A 101 -24.30 11.50 15.90
N LEU A 102 -23.39 10.60 15.52
CA LEU A 102 -23.72 9.23 15.13
C LEU A 102 -23.78 8.25 16.30
N SER A 103 -23.58 8.69 17.54
CA SER A 103 -23.60 7.80 18.71
C SER A 103 -24.90 6.99 18.86
N PRO A 104 -26.12 7.51 18.57
CA PRO A 104 -27.34 6.70 18.61
C PRO A 104 -27.34 5.62 17.52
N LEU A 105 -26.85 5.94 16.32
CA LEU A 105 -26.72 4.99 15.23
C LEU A 105 -25.71 3.89 15.58
N PHE A 106 -24.57 4.23 16.18
CA PHE A 106 -23.59 3.26 16.65
C PHE A 106 -24.21 2.26 17.64
N LEU A 107 -25.06 2.73 18.56
CA LEU A 107 -25.75 1.87 19.51
C LEU A 107 -26.75 0.93 18.81
N LEU A 108 -27.53 1.43 17.86
CA LEU A 108 -28.47 0.61 17.09
C LEU A 108 -27.75 -0.49 16.29
N ILE A 109 -26.66 -0.14 15.62
CA ILE A 109 -25.84 -1.10 14.86
C ILE A 109 -25.18 -2.12 15.80
N TYR A 110 -24.69 -1.67 16.95
CA TYR A 110 -24.13 -2.56 17.97
C TYR A 110 -25.14 -3.62 18.42
N ILE A 111 -26.39 -3.19 18.73
CA ILE A 111 -27.48 -4.10 19.11
C ILE A 111 -27.81 -5.05 17.96
N ALA A 112 -27.96 -4.55 16.73
CA ALA A 112 -28.28 -5.37 15.56
C ALA A 112 -27.25 -6.49 15.32
N ILE A 113 -25.95 -6.17 15.43
CA ILE A 113 -24.86 -7.16 15.27
C ILE A 113 -24.91 -8.21 16.39
N LYS A 114 -25.19 -7.78 17.63
CA LYS A 114 -25.28 -8.66 18.80
C LYS A 114 -26.48 -9.60 18.79
N LEU A 115 -27.61 -9.15 18.23
CA LEU A 115 -28.79 -9.97 18.05
C LEU A 115 -28.59 -11.02 16.96
N GLU A 116 -27.87 -10.68 15.88
CA GLU A 116 -27.65 -11.62 14.77
C GLU A 116 -26.54 -12.65 15.06
N SER A 117 -25.47 -12.27 15.76
CA SER A 117 -24.29 -13.13 15.95
C SER A 117 -23.63 -12.98 17.32
N ARG A 118 -23.23 -14.10 17.92
CA ARG A 118 -22.46 -14.11 19.18
C ARG A 118 -21.07 -13.48 18.97
N GLY A 119 -20.49 -12.89 20.02
CA GLY A 119 -19.14 -12.27 20.00
C GLY A 119 -19.12 -10.74 19.99
N PRO A 120 -17.94 -10.08 19.89
CA PRO A 120 -17.80 -8.62 19.95
C PRO A 120 -18.28 -7.91 18.67
N ALA A 121 -19.00 -6.79 18.80
CA ALA A 121 -19.51 -6.06 17.62
C ALA A 121 -18.40 -5.30 16.87
N PHE A 122 -17.31 -4.97 17.55
CA PHE A 122 -16.14 -4.34 16.94
C PHE A 122 -15.09 -5.39 16.58
N TYR A 123 -14.48 -5.19 15.41
CA TYR A 123 -13.37 -5.98 14.89
C TYR A 123 -12.22 -5.03 14.55
N TYR A 124 -10.98 -5.52 14.56
CA TYR A 124 -9.84 -4.78 14.05
C TYR A 124 -9.00 -5.63 13.12
N SER A 125 -8.43 -5.00 12.10
CA SER A 125 -7.40 -5.59 11.24
C SER A 125 -6.10 -4.81 11.36
N LEU A 126 -4.95 -5.47 11.21
CA LEU A 126 -3.67 -4.76 11.17
C LEU A 126 -3.47 -4.10 9.81
N ARG A 127 -3.13 -2.81 9.83
CA ARG A 127 -2.87 -2.04 8.61
C ARG A 127 -1.58 -1.25 8.74
N VAL A 128 -0.93 -1.05 7.60
CA VAL A 128 0.24 -0.19 7.42
C VAL A 128 -0.23 1.20 7.00
N GLY A 129 0.08 2.20 7.82
CA GLY A 129 -0.21 3.60 7.60
C GLY A 129 1.04 4.43 7.30
N THR A 130 1.01 5.69 7.72
CA THR A 130 2.09 6.65 7.52
C THR A 130 3.41 6.15 8.11
N GLY A 131 4.49 6.27 7.33
CA GLY A 131 5.81 5.82 7.72
C GLY A 131 5.83 4.36 8.12
N TYR A 132 5.18 3.49 7.35
CA TYR A 132 5.13 2.04 7.62
C TYR A 132 4.65 1.67 9.03
N HIS A 133 3.97 2.59 9.74
CA HIS A 133 3.48 2.35 11.08
C HIS A 133 2.31 1.37 11.02
N VAL A 134 2.41 0.28 11.78
CA VAL A 134 1.36 -0.73 11.87
C VAL A 134 0.43 -0.36 13.02
N PHE A 135 -0.87 -0.27 12.74
CA PHE A 135 -1.87 0.07 13.74
C PHE A 135 -3.14 -0.80 13.61
N LYS A 136 -3.97 -0.77 14.66
CA LYS A 136 -5.25 -1.48 14.71
C LYS A 136 -6.31 -0.67 13.97
N PHE A 137 -6.73 -1.14 12.81
CA PHE A 137 -7.77 -0.51 11.99
C PHE A 137 -9.15 -1.03 12.39
N TYR A 138 -9.93 -0.19 13.07
CA TYR A 138 -11.21 -0.59 13.66
C TYR A 138 -12.36 -0.59 12.64
N LYS A 139 -13.26 -1.57 12.77
CA LYS A 139 -14.47 -1.72 11.96
C LYS A 139 -15.61 -2.32 12.80
N PHE A 140 -16.83 -2.17 12.34
CA PHE A 140 -17.90 -3.06 12.79
C PHE A 140 -17.72 -4.46 12.18
N ARG A 141 -18.04 -5.48 12.97
CA ARG A 141 -18.03 -6.86 12.50
C ARG A 141 -19.16 -7.04 11.48
N SER A 142 -18.81 -7.42 10.27
CA SER A 142 -19.76 -7.76 9.19
C SER A 142 -19.79 -9.25 8.85
N MET A 143 -18.99 -10.07 9.52
CA MET A 143 -18.80 -11.48 9.21
C MET A 143 -19.06 -12.35 10.45
N TYR A 144 -19.42 -13.61 10.25
CA TYR A 144 -19.58 -14.57 11.35
C TYR A 144 -18.25 -14.80 12.09
N VAL A 145 -18.34 -15.20 13.36
CA VAL A 145 -17.17 -15.61 14.14
C VAL A 145 -16.53 -16.83 13.47
N ASN A 146 -15.20 -16.85 13.36
CA ASN A 146 -14.38 -17.85 12.66
C ASN A 146 -14.42 -17.82 11.12
N ALA A 147 -14.94 -16.75 10.52
CA ALA A 147 -14.86 -16.51 9.07
C ALA A 147 -13.42 -16.53 8.51
N ASP A 148 -12.42 -16.20 9.33
CA ASP A 148 -11.02 -16.13 8.92
C ASP A 148 -10.40 -17.50 8.61
N GLN A 149 -10.91 -18.58 9.22
CA GLN A 149 -10.43 -19.96 8.96
C GLN A 149 -10.70 -20.40 7.51
N ARG A 150 -11.69 -19.78 6.85
CA ARG A 150 -12.10 -20.06 5.47
C ARG A 150 -11.40 -19.17 4.42
N ILE A 151 -10.45 -18.32 4.80
CA ILE A 151 -9.76 -17.42 3.85
C ILE A 151 -9.00 -18.21 2.78
N LYS A 152 -8.31 -19.29 3.17
CA LYS A 152 -7.53 -20.12 2.24
C LYS A 152 -8.41 -20.76 1.18
N ASP A 153 -9.56 -21.27 1.59
CA ASP A 153 -10.53 -21.94 0.70
C ASP A 153 -11.14 -20.96 -0.32
N LEU A 154 -11.14 -19.66 -0.03
CA LEU A 154 -11.77 -18.62 -0.86
C LEU A 154 -10.76 -17.82 -1.70
N GLN A 155 -9.48 -18.20 -1.72
CA GLN A 155 -8.47 -17.51 -2.54
C GLN A 155 -8.81 -17.52 -4.04
N HIS A 156 -9.45 -18.59 -4.51
CA HIS A 156 -9.91 -18.74 -5.90
C HIS A 156 -11.00 -17.72 -6.31
N LEU A 157 -11.65 -17.05 -5.35
CA LEU A 157 -12.68 -16.03 -5.61
C LEU A 157 -12.10 -14.61 -5.69
N ASN A 158 -10.78 -14.45 -5.71
CA ASN A 158 -10.17 -13.13 -5.83
C ASN A 158 -10.53 -12.51 -7.19
N GLN A 159 -11.19 -11.36 -7.16
CA GLN A 159 -11.64 -10.67 -8.37
C GLN A 159 -10.47 -10.32 -9.29
N TYR A 160 -9.30 -10.02 -8.71
CA TYR A 160 -8.13 -9.60 -9.46
C TYR A 160 -7.31 -10.76 -10.06
N SER A 161 -7.56 -12.03 -9.67
CA SER A 161 -6.96 -13.18 -10.36
C SER A 161 -7.72 -13.56 -11.64
N ILE A 162 -8.98 -13.12 -11.77
CA ILE A 162 -9.83 -13.42 -12.93
C ILE A 162 -9.39 -12.58 -14.15
N ASP A 163 -8.87 -11.37 -13.94
CA ASP A 163 -8.34 -10.51 -15.02
C ASP A 163 -7.01 -11.04 -15.60
N ALA A 164 -6.31 -11.94 -14.89
CA ALA A 164 -5.16 -12.67 -15.42
C ALA A 164 -5.59 -13.87 -16.29
N GLN A 165 -6.72 -14.52 -15.96
CA GLN A 165 -7.24 -15.67 -16.68
C GLN A 165 -7.96 -15.30 -17.98
N SER A 166 -8.55 -14.10 -18.10
CA SER A 166 -9.17 -13.64 -19.36
C SER A 166 -8.15 -13.29 -20.47
N LYS A 167 -6.84 -13.32 -20.17
CA LYS A 167 -5.75 -13.29 -21.17
C LYS A 167 -5.14 -14.67 -21.45
N GLN A 168 -5.54 -15.72 -20.74
CA GLN A 168 -5.12 -17.10 -21.00
C GLN A 168 -6.09 -17.77 -21.98
N THR A 169 -6.02 -17.35 -23.24
CA THR A 169 -6.44 -18.22 -24.35
C THR A 169 -5.38 -18.12 -25.43
N LYS A 170 -4.23 -18.73 -25.16
CA LYS A 170 -3.24 -19.14 -26.16
C LYS A 170 -2.34 -20.20 -25.53
N SER A 171 -2.81 -21.43 -25.71
CA SER A 171 -2.04 -22.67 -25.92
C SER A 171 -0.69 -22.79 -25.22
N GLU A 172 -0.65 -23.68 -24.23
CA GLU A 172 0.52 -24.47 -23.86
C GLU A 172 0.95 -25.31 -25.07
N GLU A 173 1.87 -24.83 -25.89
CA GLU A 173 2.68 -25.68 -26.78
C GLU A 173 4.13 -25.19 -26.78
N ASP A 174 5.01 -26.13 -26.44
CA ASP A 174 6.47 -26.19 -26.57
C ASP A 174 7.32 -24.90 -26.54
N ASN A 175 8.04 -24.78 -25.42
CA ASN A 175 9.26 -23.99 -25.28
C ASN A 175 10.28 -24.39 -26.36
N THR A 176 10.43 -23.58 -27.41
CA THR A 176 11.76 -23.13 -27.92
C THR A 176 11.58 -21.97 -28.90
N ASN A 177 12.27 -20.85 -28.65
CA ASN A 177 12.40 -19.68 -29.54
C ASN A 177 11.16 -18.79 -29.78
N TYR A 178 10.66 -18.13 -28.73
CA TYR A 178 9.82 -16.94 -28.90
C TYR A 178 10.67 -15.67 -28.66
N LEU A 179 10.90 -14.84 -29.69
CA LEU A 179 11.59 -13.54 -29.56
C LEU A 179 10.56 -12.41 -29.36
N CYS A 180 10.85 -11.43 -28.50
CA CYS A 180 9.97 -10.27 -28.34
C CYS A 180 9.94 -9.42 -29.62
N ALA A 181 8.91 -8.59 -29.82
CA ALA A 181 8.72 -7.81 -31.06
C ALA A 181 9.93 -6.94 -31.47
N GLN A 182 10.78 -6.57 -30.50
CA GLN A 182 12.01 -5.81 -30.73
C GLN A 182 13.22 -6.69 -31.07
N CYS A 183 13.24 -7.95 -30.65
CA CYS A 183 14.30 -8.90 -30.95
C CYS A 183 13.96 -9.79 -32.15
N ALA A 184 12.71 -9.76 -32.64
CA ALA A 184 12.29 -10.45 -33.86
C ALA A 184 13.09 -10.01 -35.11
N PRO A 185 13.40 -8.71 -35.34
CA PRO A 185 14.18 -8.29 -36.50
C PRO A 185 15.64 -8.76 -36.47
N THR A 186 16.19 -8.98 -35.27
CA THR A 186 17.60 -9.33 -35.06
C THR A 186 17.85 -10.83 -34.98
N GLY A 187 16.79 -11.64 -34.98
CA GLY A 187 16.88 -13.12 -34.95
C GLY A 187 17.49 -13.73 -33.68
N LYS A 188 17.93 -12.90 -32.72
CA LYS A 188 18.49 -13.29 -31.42
C LYS A 188 18.05 -12.32 -30.33
N CYS A 189 17.79 -12.85 -29.14
CA CYS A 189 17.47 -12.05 -27.96
C CYS A 189 18.68 -11.22 -27.57
N GLN A 190 18.51 -9.90 -27.46
CA GLN A 190 19.59 -9.00 -27.05
C GLN A 190 19.80 -8.99 -25.52
N PHE A 191 18.81 -9.43 -24.75
CA PHE A 191 18.82 -9.43 -23.28
C PHE A 191 18.28 -10.76 -22.73
N PRO A 192 19.01 -11.88 -22.89
CA PRO A 192 18.58 -13.16 -22.37
C PRO A 192 18.75 -13.22 -20.84
N VAL A 193 17.73 -13.73 -20.16
CA VAL A 193 17.72 -14.10 -18.74
C VAL A 193 17.79 -15.62 -18.66
N HIS A 194 18.81 -16.14 -17.99
CA HIS A 194 19.00 -17.57 -17.81
C HIS A 194 18.52 -17.97 -16.41
N ALA A 195 17.57 -18.91 -16.33
CA ALA A 195 17.12 -19.54 -15.10
C ALA A 195 17.22 -21.06 -15.27
N ASP A 196 18.11 -21.68 -14.50
CA ASP A 196 18.44 -23.10 -14.57
C ASP A 196 18.75 -23.59 -16.00
N LYS A 197 17.80 -24.30 -16.64
CA LYS A 197 17.94 -24.86 -17.99
C LYS A 197 17.16 -24.09 -19.07
N VAL A 198 16.51 -22.98 -18.71
CA VAL A 198 15.63 -22.23 -19.61
C VAL A 198 16.15 -20.81 -19.81
N THR A 199 16.19 -20.37 -21.07
CA THR A 199 16.60 -19.01 -21.44
C THR A 199 15.39 -18.22 -21.90
N TRP A 200 15.08 -17.13 -21.20
CA TRP A 200 13.95 -16.25 -21.47
C TRP A 200 14.45 -14.91 -21.97
N CYS A 201 13.68 -14.20 -22.79
CA CYS A 201 13.96 -12.78 -23.06
C CYS A 201 13.52 -11.95 -21.85
N GLU A 202 14.37 -11.05 -21.34
CA GLU A 202 14.08 -10.21 -20.16
C GLU A 202 12.74 -9.47 -20.28
N LYS A 203 12.45 -8.96 -21.49
CA LYS A 203 11.21 -8.22 -21.74
C LYS A 203 9.97 -9.11 -21.69
N GLN A 204 10.05 -10.33 -22.23
CA GLN A 204 8.98 -11.31 -22.10
C GLN A 204 8.82 -11.80 -20.66
N TYR A 205 9.92 -11.94 -19.92
CA TYR A 205 9.86 -12.28 -18.50
C TYR A 205 9.16 -11.18 -17.68
N ILE A 206 9.45 -9.90 -17.95
CA ILE A 206 8.75 -8.77 -17.32
C ILE A 206 7.27 -8.74 -17.71
N ASP A 207 6.94 -8.94 -18.99
CA ASP A 207 5.56 -8.90 -19.47
C ASP A 207 4.75 -10.11 -19.00
N SER A 208 5.34 -11.31 -18.91
CA SER A 208 4.73 -12.50 -18.30
C SER A 208 4.58 -12.35 -16.78
N LYS A 209 5.51 -11.68 -16.08
CA LYS A 209 5.34 -11.33 -14.66
C LYS A 209 4.24 -10.30 -14.43
N LYS A 210 4.01 -9.38 -15.39
CA LYS A 210 2.85 -8.48 -15.39
C LYS A 210 1.54 -9.21 -15.71
N ALA A 211 1.59 -10.23 -16.56
CA ALA A 211 0.41 -11.02 -16.96
C ALA A 211 0.04 -12.12 -15.95
N GLY A 212 1.01 -12.68 -15.23
CA GLY A 212 0.85 -13.73 -14.22
C GLY A 212 1.09 -13.26 -12.78
N GLY A 213 1.19 -11.94 -12.56
CA GLY A 213 1.36 -11.39 -11.23
C GLY A 213 0.06 -11.52 -10.44
N GLU A 214 0.06 -12.35 -9.40
CA GLU A 214 -0.98 -12.30 -8.38
C GLU A 214 -1.11 -10.85 -7.89
N SER A 215 -2.29 -10.27 -8.13
CA SER A 215 -2.62 -8.91 -7.70
C SER A 215 -2.17 -8.65 -6.28
N ALA A 216 -1.63 -7.46 -6.04
CA ALA A 216 -1.29 -7.07 -4.68
C ALA A 216 -2.55 -7.05 -3.81
N PHE A 217 -3.67 -6.64 -4.40
CA PHE A 217 -4.95 -6.47 -3.76
C PHE A 217 -5.82 -7.73 -3.80
N PHE A 218 -6.61 -7.93 -2.75
CA PHE A 218 -7.54 -9.05 -2.63
C PHE A 218 -8.98 -8.54 -2.47
N LYS A 219 -9.90 -8.95 -3.36
CA LYS A 219 -11.32 -8.58 -3.26
C LYS A 219 -12.23 -9.74 -3.66
N ILE A 220 -13.24 -10.03 -2.83
CA ILE A 220 -14.32 -10.98 -3.13
C ILE A 220 -15.62 -10.17 -3.24
N LYS A 221 -16.41 -10.37 -4.31
CA LYS A 221 -17.67 -9.64 -4.55
C LYS A 221 -18.82 -10.16 -3.68
N ASN A 222 -19.07 -11.47 -3.70
CA ASN A 222 -20.12 -12.13 -2.90
C ASN A 222 -19.49 -13.05 -1.86
N ASP A 223 -19.03 -12.48 -0.74
CA ASP A 223 -18.36 -13.25 0.30
C ASP A 223 -19.40 -14.00 1.17
N PRO A 224 -19.42 -15.36 1.15
CA PRO A 224 -20.41 -16.16 1.87
C PRO A 224 -20.28 -16.08 3.40
N ARG A 225 -19.24 -15.41 3.91
CA ARG A 225 -18.97 -15.26 5.34
C ARG A 225 -19.66 -14.02 5.95
N ILE A 226 -20.27 -13.18 5.12
CA ILE A 226 -20.94 -11.94 5.53
C ILE A 226 -22.34 -12.27 6.09
N THR A 227 -22.72 -11.62 7.20
CA THR A 227 -24.06 -11.77 7.80
C THR A 227 -25.10 -10.87 7.10
N LYS A 228 -26.40 -11.00 7.37
CA LYS A 228 -27.42 -10.14 6.72
C LYS A 228 -27.27 -8.69 7.18
N VAL A 229 -27.10 -8.45 8.49
CA VAL A 229 -26.77 -7.11 9.01
C VAL A 229 -25.41 -6.67 8.48
N GLY A 230 -24.45 -7.60 8.39
CA GLY A 230 -23.12 -7.40 7.81
C GLY A 230 -23.15 -6.88 6.38
N ASN A 231 -24.03 -7.43 5.54
CA ASN A 231 -24.22 -7.01 4.16
C ASN A 231 -24.79 -5.59 4.11
N PHE A 232 -25.78 -5.28 4.95
CA PHE A 232 -26.35 -3.93 5.06
C PHE A 232 -25.30 -2.89 5.48
N ILE A 233 -24.51 -3.16 6.51
CA ILE A 233 -23.51 -2.20 7.01
C ILE A 233 -22.33 -2.00 6.04
N ARG A 234 -21.98 -3.01 5.22
CA ARG A 234 -20.96 -2.86 4.15
C ARG A 234 -21.50 -2.06 2.97
N ASN A 235 -22.73 -2.32 2.54
CA ASN A 235 -23.35 -1.60 1.41
C ASN A 235 -23.59 -0.12 1.72
N THR A 236 -23.77 0.22 2.99
CA THR A 236 -23.91 1.60 3.48
C THR A 236 -22.58 2.21 3.94
N SER A 237 -21.47 1.46 3.87
CA SER A 237 -20.14 1.85 4.40
C SER A 237 -20.13 2.21 5.89
N ILE A 238 -21.17 1.82 6.63
CA ILE A 238 -21.29 2.01 8.08
C ILE A 238 -20.21 1.20 8.81
N ASP A 239 -19.76 0.08 8.24
CA ASP A 239 -18.72 -0.78 8.83
C ASP A 239 -17.39 -0.05 9.08
N GLU A 240 -17.13 1.03 8.33
CA GLU A 240 -15.91 1.83 8.40
C GLU A 240 -15.98 2.99 9.40
N LEU A 241 -17.16 3.35 9.93
CA LEU A 241 -17.31 4.47 10.86
C LEU A 241 -16.45 4.37 12.14
N PRO A 242 -16.20 3.18 12.73
CA PRO A 242 -15.30 3.06 13.88
C PRO A 242 -13.86 3.55 13.62
N GLN A 243 -13.45 3.71 12.36
CA GLN A 243 -12.14 4.30 11.99
C GLN A 243 -12.02 5.76 12.45
N LEU A 244 -13.11 6.48 12.72
CA LEU A 244 -13.05 7.81 13.33
C LEU A 244 -12.34 7.79 14.68
N TRP A 245 -12.38 6.65 15.39
CA TRP A 245 -11.58 6.44 16.60
C TRP A 245 -10.08 6.39 16.32
N ASN A 246 -9.66 5.81 15.18
CA ASN A 246 -8.26 5.85 14.74
C ASN A 246 -7.81 7.27 14.45
N VAL A 247 -8.71 8.11 13.93
CA VAL A 247 -8.45 9.53 13.74
C VAL A 247 -8.23 10.20 15.09
N ILE A 248 -9.10 10.01 16.08
CA ILE A 248 -8.91 10.58 17.43
C ILE A 248 -7.60 10.10 18.08
N LYS A 249 -7.23 8.81 17.93
CA LYS A 249 -5.97 8.27 18.45
C LYS A 249 -4.72 8.83 17.78
N GLY A 250 -4.82 9.24 16.51
CA GLY A 250 -3.69 9.74 15.73
C GLY A 250 -3.04 8.72 14.81
N ASP A 251 -3.66 7.55 14.66
CA ASP A 251 -3.24 6.55 13.67
C ASP A 251 -3.60 6.98 12.23
N MET A 252 -4.67 7.77 12.10
CA MET A 252 -5.25 8.22 10.84
C MET A 252 -5.62 9.71 10.87
N SER A 253 -5.93 10.23 9.69
CA SER A 253 -6.45 11.56 9.37
C SER A 253 -7.77 11.43 8.62
N ILE A 254 -8.57 12.48 8.54
CA ILE A 254 -9.81 12.46 7.74
C ILE A 254 -9.48 12.27 6.26
N VAL A 255 -8.51 13.04 5.76
CA VAL A 255 -7.99 12.95 4.39
C VAL A 255 -6.57 12.39 4.40
N GLY A 256 -6.32 11.39 3.57
CA GLY A 256 -5.03 10.72 3.46
C GLY A 256 -5.06 9.52 2.51
N ASN A 257 -3.92 8.86 2.35
CA ASN A 257 -3.85 7.63 1.57
C ASN A 257 -4.48 6.47 2.36
N ARG A 258 -5.20 5.59 1.66
CA ARG A 258 -5.89 4.47 2.33
C ARG A 258 -4.88 3.50 2.96
N PRO A 259 -5.00 3.14 4.25
CA PRO A 259 -4.14 2.15 4.90
C PRO A 259 -4.26 0.78 4.22
N LEU A 260 -3.13 0.10 4.04
CA LEU A 260 -3.11 -1.22 3.41
C LEU A 260 -2.97 -2.33 4.44
N PRO A 261 -3.56 -3.51 4.21
CA PRO A 261 -3.24 -4.70 5.00
C PRO A 261 -1.77 -5.10 4.81
N LEU A 262 -1.25 -5.84 5.79
CA LEU A 262 0.17 -6.21 5.84
C LEU A 262 0.63 -6.92 4.55
N TYR A 263 -0.13 -7.92 4.09
CA TYR A 263 0.20 -8.69 2.88
C TYR A 263 0.21 -7.83 1.59
N GLU A 264 -0.61 -6.79 1.51
CA GLU A 264 -0.60 -5.83 0.39
C GLU A 264 0.59 -4.89 0.49
N ALA A 265 0.88 -4.39 1.70
CA ALA A 265 1.99 -3.48 1.94
C ALA A 265 3.35 -4.16 1.71
N GLU A 266 3.48 -5.45 2.04
CA GLU A 266 4.67 -6.27 1.79
C GLU A 266 4.98 -6.41 0.30
N LYS A 267 3.95 -6.47 -0.56
CA LYS A 267 4.09 -6.50 -2.01
C LYS A 267 4.46 -5.14 -2.61
N LEU A 268 4.26 -4.04 -1.89
CA LEU A 268 4.52 -2.66 -2.34
C LEU A 268 5.81 -2.08 -1.75
N THR A 269 6.89 -2.85 -1.82
CA THR A 269 8.22 -2.47 -1.31
C THR A 269 9.09 -1.80 -2.36
N THR A 270 8.66 -1.78 -3.63
CA THR A 270 9.42 -1.12 -4.70
C THR A 270 9.31 0.40 -4.64
N ASP A 271 10.31 1.05 -5.19
CA ASP A 271 10.43 2.50 -5.14
C ASP A 271 9.23 3.25 -5.71
N LYS A 272 8.66 2.73 -6.81
CA LYS A 272 7.47 3.28 -7.47
C LYS A 272 6.27 3.36 -6.50
N TYR A 273 6.17 2.47 -5.52
CA TYR A 273 4.97 2.34 -4.67
C TYR A 273 5.19 2.72 -3.21
N ALA A 274 6.44 2.72 -2.74
CA ALA A 274 6.81 3.04 -1.37
C ALA A 274 6.44 4.47 -0.93
N LEU A 275 6.39 5.43 -1.86
CA LEU A 275 6.14 6.84 -1.55
C LEU A 275 4.77 7.08 -0.91
N ARG A 276 3.75 6.29 -1.25
CA ARG A 276 2.40 6.45 -0.69
C ARG A 276 2.37 6.47 0.84
N PHE A 277 3.29 5.75 1.48
CA PHE A 277 3.39 5.66 2.93
C PHE A 277 3.98 6.92 3.57
N ALA A 278 4.51 7.87 2.79
CA ALA A 278 4.95 9.16 3.31
C ALA A 278 3.77 10.11 3.64
N ALA A 279 2.59 9.88 3.06
CA ALA A 279 1.39 10.67 3.33
C ALA A 279 0.71 10.24 4.64
N PRO A 280 -0.11 11.12 5.24
CA PRO A 280 -1.07 10.75 6.28
C PRO A 280 -1.95 9.58 5.81
N ALA A 281 -2.18 8.59 6.69
CA ALA A 281 -3.19 7.56 6.50
C ALA A 281 -4.59 8.19 6.60
N GLY A 282 -5.49 7.90 5.66
CA GLY A 282 -6.80 8.57 5.54
C GLY A 282 -8.00 7.64 5.53
N ILE A 283 -9.16 8.15 5.97
CA ILE A 283 -10.46 7.52 5.74
C ILE A 283 -10.85 7.67 4.26
N THR A 284 -10.78 8.92 3.77
CA THR A 284 -10.94 9.27 2.36
C THR A 284 -9.61 9.77 1.80
N GLY A 285 -9.44 9.64 0.49
CA GLY A 285 -8.21 9.94 -0.22
C GLY A 285 -8.47 10.28 -1.67
N LEU A 286 -7.46 10.85 -2.32
CA LEU A 286 -7.60 11.37 -3.68
C LEU A 286 -8.08 10.31 -4.68
N TRP A 287 -7.51 9.10 -4.63
CA TRP A 287 -7.95 8.04 -5.54
C TRP A 287 -9.37 7.53 -5.25
N GLN A 288 -9.81 7.55 -3.98
CA GLN A 288 -11.16 7.11 -3.60
C GLN A 288 -12.22 8.02 -4.22
N VAL A 289 -11.93 9.33 -4.30
CA VAL A 289 -12.84 10.31 -4.93
C VAL A 289 -12.70 10.35 -6.45
N GLU A 290 -11.51 10.11 -7.01
CA GLU A 290 -11.31 10.11 -8.47
C GLU A 290 -11.82 8.81 -9.14
N LYS A 291 -11.81 7.68 -8.43
CA LYS A 291 -12.38 6.42 -8.92
C LYS A 291 -13.90 6.51 -9.07
N ARG A 292 -14.59 7.09 -8.08
CA ARG A 292 -16.05 7.21 -8.02
C ARG A 292 -16.51 8.25 -9.06
N GLY A 293 -16.72 7.78 -10.29
CA GLY A 293 -17.10 8.60 -11.44
C GLY A 293 -16.37 8.26 -12.75
N LYS A 294 -15.29 7.46 -12.71
CA LYS A 294 -14.45 7.12 -13.88
C LYS A 294 -14.44 5.63 -14.28
N GLY A 295 -15.33 4.80 -13.75
CA GLY A 295 -15.39 3.37 -14.08
C GLY A 295 -14.26 2.56 -13.43
N GLU A 296 -13.79 1.50 -14.11
CA GLU A 296 -12.71 0.65 -13.60
C GLU A 296 -11.37 1.40 -13.66
N MET A 297 -10.62 1.36 -12.55
CA MET A 297 -9.32 2.00 -12.40
C MET A 297 -8.28 0.93 -12.13
N SER A 298 -7.17 0.97 -12.87
CA SER A 298 -6.06 0.04 -12.71
C SER A 298 -5.35 0.22 -11.37
N GLU A 299 -4.64 -0.83 -10.92
CA GLU A 299 -3.83 -0.77 -9.69
C GLU A 299 -2.75 0.33 -9.77
N GLU A 300 -2.15 0.51 -10.95
CA GLU A 300 -1.12 1.51 -11.15
C GLU A 300 -1.65 2.94 -11.02
N GLU A 301 -2.80 3.25 -11.62
CA GLU A 301 -3.43 4.58 -11.54
C GLU A 301 -3.76 4.94 -10.09
N ARG A 302 -4.29 3.98 -9.33
CA ARG A 302 -4.57 4.15 -7.89
C ARG A 302 -3.30 4.51 -7.12
N LEU A 303 -2.22 3.78 -7.36
CA LEU A 303 -0.94 4.01 -6.67
C LEU A 303 -0.30 5.34 -7.09
N MET A 304 -0.45 5.75 -8.34
CA MET A 304 0.02 7.05 -8.83
C MET A 304 -0.74 8.21 -8.18
N LEU A 305 -2.05 8.10 -7.98
CA LEU A 305 -2.84 9.10 -7.25
C LEU A 305 -2.45 9.18 -5.77
N ASP A 306 -2.18 8.05 -5.12
CA ASP A 306 -1.65 7.99 -3.76
C ASP A 306 -0.28 8.71 -3.66
N ASN A 307 0.61 8.46 -4.61
CA ASN A 307 1.92 9.11 -4.68
C ASN A 307 1.81 10.62 -4.92
N TYR A 308 0.94 11.02 -5.85
CA TYR A 308 0.67 12.43 -6.12
C TYR A 308 0.16 13.15 -4.88
N TYR A 309 -0.75 12.53 -4.12
CA TYR A 309 -1.21 13.07 -2.85
C TYR A 309 -0.07 13.16 -1.82
N ALA A 310 0.78 12.13 -1.73
CA ALA A 310 1.93 12.16 -0.81
C ALA A 310 2.87 13.35 -1.06
N GLU A 311 3.12 13.71 -2.32
CA GLU A 311 3.98 14.85 -2.68
C GLU A 311 3.28 16.20 -2.45
N ASN A 312 1.98 16.29 -2.76
CA ASN A 312 1.25 17.56 -2.89
C ASN A 312 0.19 17.82 -1.81
N HIS A 313 0.11 17.00 -0.75
CA HIS A 313 -0.89 17.18 0.29
C HIS A 313 -0.78 18.57 0.95
N SER A 314 -1.91 19.26 1.03
CA SER A 314 -2.06 20.59 1.62
C SER A 314 -3.48 20.72 2.18
N ILE A 315 -3.70 21.69 3.07
CA ILE A 315 -5.02 21.93 3.66
C ILE A 315 -6.08 22.18 2.58
N TRP A 316 -5.70 22.87 1.50
CA TRP A 316 -6.62 23.17 0.40
C TRP A 316 -6.92 21.95 -0.47
N ASN A 317 -5.91 21.11 -0.73
CA ASN A 317 -6.12 19.83 -1.40
C ASN A 317 -7.01 18.89 -0.56
N ASP A 318 -6.86 18.91 0.77
CA ASP A 318 -7.71 18.14 1.67
C ASP A 318 -9.17 18.61 1.63
N ALA A 319 -9.41 19.93 1.68
CA ALA A 319 -10.75 20.50 1.55
C ALA A 319 -11.41 20.08 0.23
N ARG A 320 -10.66 20.11 -0.87
CA ARG A 320 -11.13 19.63 -2.18
C ARG A 320 -11.53 18.16 -2.15
N VAL A 321 -10.72 17.30 -1.52
CA VAL A 321 -11.03 15.86 -1.40
C VAL A 321 -12.28 15.65 -0.53
N ILE A 322 -12.43 16.39 0.58
CA ILE A 322 -13.64 16.32 1.43
C ILE A 322 -14.89 16.72 0.63
N LEU A 323 -14.83 17.84 -0.09
CA LEU A 323 -15.97 18.31 -0.90
C LEU A 323 -16.34 17.30 -1.99
N LYS A 324 -15.37 16.66 -2.63
CA LYS A 324 -15.62 15.58 -3.59
C LYS A 324 -16.13 14.29 -2.92
N THR A 325 -15.86 14.08 -1.64
CA THR A 325 -16.30 12.89 -0.90
C THR A 325 -17.81 12.90 -0.64
N ILE A 326 -18.42 14.06 -0.38
CA ILE A 326 -19.87 14.15 -0.03
C ILE A 326 -20.78 13.63 -1.18
N PRO A 327 -20.65 14.10 -2.44
CA PRO A 327 -21.42 13.52 -3.56
C PRO A 327 -21.08 12.06 -3.81
N ALA A 328 -19.81 11.68 -3.63
CA ALA A 328 -19.33 10.32 -3.84
C ALA A 328 -19.85 9.31 -2.81
N LEU A 329 -20.28 9.76 -1.61
CA LEU A 329 -20.96 8.92 -0.61
C LEU A 329 -22.42 8.64 -0.97
N LEU A 330 -23.06 9.52 -1.74
CA LEU A 330 -24.46 9.38 -2.16
C LEU A 330 -24.63 8.52 -3.42
N GLN A 331 -23.57 8.37 -4.23
CA GLN A 331 -23.57 7.46 -5.37
C GLN A 331 -23.38 6.01 -4.91
N LYS A 332 -24.43 5.19 -5.10
CA LYS A 332 -24.43 3.77 -4.76
C LYS A 332 -23.59 2.98 -5.76
N GLU A 333 -22.43 2.49 -5.35
CA GLU A 333 -21.80 1.33 -6.00
C GLU A 333 -22.21 0.08 -5.22
N LYS A 334 -22.86 -0.88 -5.88
CA LYS A 334 -23.08 -2.22 -5.32
C LYS A 334 -21.70 -2.87 -5.16
N VAL A 335 -21.28 -3.09 -3.92
CA VAL A 335 -20.02 -3.78 -3.58
C VAL A 335 -20.10 -5.24 -3.98
#